data_AF-A0A094QB12-F1
#
_entry.id   AF-A0A094QB12-F1
#
_cell.length_a   1.000
_cell.length_b   1.000
_cell.length_c   1.000
_cell.angle_alpha   90.00
_cell.angle_beta   90.00
_cell.angle_gamma   90.00
#
_symmetry.space_group_name_H-M   'P 1'
#
loop_
_entity.id
_entity.type
_entity.pdbx_description
1 polymer ?
#
loop_
_entity_poly.entity_id
_entity_poly.type
_entity_poly.pdbx_seq_one_letter_code
_entity_poly.pdbx_strand_id
1 'polypeptide(L)'
;MSISEAERFDMQVGLRSHLGDHVANILMEHLPPSGWSDVARKQDIADIQKDLTRINSTLKVIIGGVLTVSAAIIVLLIQLNQNISSL
;
A
#
# COMPACT_ATOMS: atom_id res chain seq x y z
N MET A 1 13.83 -4.12 -15.53
CA MET A 1 15.22 -4.01 -15.99
C MET A 1 15.75 -2.69 -15.46
N SER A 2 16.62 -2.71 -14.45
CA SER A 2 17.28 -1.50 -13.94
C SER A 2 18.55 -1.26 -14.76
N ILE A 3 18.85 0.00 -15.07
CA ILE A 3 20.13 0.39 -15.68
C ILE A 3 21.20 0.31 -14.57
N SER A 4 22.32 -0.35 -14.84
CA SER A 4 23.46 -0.42 -13.93
C SER A 4 24.26 0.89 -13.91
N GLU A 5 25.04 1.11 -12.85
CA GLU A 5 25.89 2.30 -12.74
C GLU A 5 26.96 2.36 -13.84
N ALA A 6 27.44 1.19 -14.29
CA ALA A 6 28.39 1.09 -15.39
C ALA A 6 27.77 1.55 -16.72
N GLU A 7 26.55 1.11 -17.03
CA GLU A 7 25.82 1.55 -18.23
C GLU A 7 25.49 3.05 -18.18
N ARG A 8 25.21 3.59 -16.98
CA ARG A 8 25.00 5.04 -16.76
C ARG A 8 26.29 5.83 -17.00
N PHE A 9 27.43 5.32 -16.56
CA PHE A 9 28.73 5.93 -16.81
C PHE A 9 29.10 5.92 -18.31
N ASP A 10 28.94 4.79 -18.99
CA ASP A 10 29.21 4.66 -20.42
C ASP A 10 28.34 5.63 -21.25
N MET A 11 27.07 5.77 -20.87
CA MET A 11 26.16 6.76 -21.47
C MET A 11 26.62 8.20 -21.24
N GLN A 12 27.08 8.55 -20.03
CA GLN A 12 27.63 9.88 -19.76
C GLN A 12 28.85 10.17 -20.62
N VAL A 13 29.77 9.21 -20.77
CA VAL A 13 30.96 9.34 -21.63
C VAL A 13 30.55 9.57 -23.09
N GLY A 14 29.59 8.80 -23.60
CA GLY A 14 29.06 8.97 -24.95
C GLY A 14 28.37 10.34 -25.16
N LEU A 15 27.55 10.77 -24.21
CA LEU A 15 26.87 12.08 -24.26
C LEU A 15 27.88 13.23 -24.25
N ARG A 16 28.94 13.16 -23.43
CA ARG A 16 30.00 14.18 -23.41
C ARG A 16 30.74 14.26 -24.73
N SER A 17 31.02 13.11 -25.37
CA SER A 17 31.68 13.02 -26.67
C SER A 17 30.90 13.72 -27.79
N HIS A 18 29.56 13.61 -27.79
CA HIS A 18 28.72 14.13 -28.88
C HIS A 18 28.10 15.51 -28.62
N LEU A 19 27.78 15.84 -27.37
CA LEU A 19 27.03 17.05 -27.01
C LEU A 19 27.86 18.05 -26.20
N GLY A 20 29.07 17.66 -25.80
CA GLY A 20 29.90 18.43 -24.88
C GLY A 20 29.45 18.32 -23.42
N ASP A 21 30.35 18.71 -22.53
CA ASP A 21 30.20 18.55 -21.07
C ASP A 21 28.93 19.17 -20.49
N HIS A 22 28.61 20.40 -20.90
CA HIS A 22 27.52 21.15 -20.30
C HIS A 22 26.16 20.50 -20.57
N VAL A 23 25.87 20.18 -21.83
CA VAL A 23 24.60 19.57 -22.23
C VAL A 23 24.50 18.13 -21.71
N ALA A 24 25.59 17.38 -21.73
CA ALA A 24 25.64 16.03 -21.19
C ALA A 24 25.32 16.01 -19.68
N ASN A 25 25.89 16.93 -18.90
CA ASN A 25 25.63 17.01 -17.46
C ASN A 25 24.17 17.38 -17.16
N ILE A 26 23.60 18.35 -17.87
CA ILE A 26 22.18 18.72 -17.71
C ILE A 26 21.27 17.51 -18.00
N LEU A 27 21.54 16.78 -19.08
CA LEU A 27 20.77 15.58 -19.41
C LEU A 27 20.87 14.52 -18.30
N MET A 28 22.09 14.28 -17.80
CA MET A 28 22.32 13.31 -16.73
C MET A 28 21.64 13.68 -15.40
N GLU A 29 21.51 14.98 -15.09
CA GLU A 29 20.78 15.49 -13.93
C GLU A 29 19.27 15.22 -13.99
N HIS A 30 18.70 15.15 -15.20
CA HIS A 30 17.27 14.85 -15.39
C HIS A 30 16.94 13.36 -15.41
N LEU A 31 17.94 12.48 -15.51
CA LEU A 31 17.72 11.04 -15.55
C LEU A 31 17.41 10.50 -14.16
N PRO A 32 16.38 9.65 -14.00
CA PRO A 32 16.05 9.05 -12.71
C PRO A 32 17.25 8.26 -12.17
N PRO A 33 17.66 8.45 -10.90
CA PRO A 33 18.85 7.83 -10.36
C PRO A 33 18.73 6.29 -10.32
N SER A 34 19.87 5.62 -10.13
CA SER A 34 19.91 4.16 -10.04
C SER A 34 18.95 3.65 -8.95
N GLY A 35 18.28 2.53 -9.22
CA GLY A 35 17.26 1.96 -8.33
C GLY A 35 15.86 2.59 -8.40
N TRP A 36 15.62 3.61 -9.24
CA TRP A 36 14.26 4.18 -9.39
C TRP A 36 13.22 3.19 -9.95
N SER A 37 13.64 2.20 -10.72
CA SER A 37 12.76 1.10 -11.13
C SER A 37 12.24 0.28 -9.95
N ASP A 38 12.94 0.31 -8.81
CA ASP A 38 12.58 -0.45 -7.62
C ASP A 38 11.59 0.31 -6.74
N VAL A 39 11.69 1.64 -6.66
CA VAL A 39 10.66 2.50 -6.00
C VAL A 39 9.39 2.65 -6.84
N ALA A 40 9.46 2.46 -8.16
CA ALA A 40 8.27 2.48 -9.04
C ALA A 40 7.52 1.14 -9.09
N ARG A 41 7.72 0.24 -8.12
CA ARG A 41 7.05 -1.06 -8.13
C ARG A 41 5.58 -0.88 -7.73
N LYS A 42 4.72 -0.94 -8.74
CA LYS A 42 3.27 -1.16 -8.59
C LYS A 42 2.95 -2.34 -7.67
N GLN A 43 3.89 -3.28 -7.51
CA GLN A 43 3.77 -4.44 -6.64
C GLN A 43 3.60 -4.05 -5.16
N ASP A 44 4.37 -3.10 -4.65
CA ASP A 44 4.28 -2.70 -3.24
C ASP A 44 2.91 -2.07 -2.94
N ILE A 45 2.38 -1.30 -3.91
CA ILE A 45 1.02 -0.75 -3.85
C ILE A 45 -0.02 -1.87 -3.91
N ALA A 46 0.17 -2.87 -4.77
CA ALA A 46 -0.73 -4.01 -4.90
C ALA A 46 -0.78 -4.85 -3.60
N ASP A 47 0.37 -5.01 -2.93
CA ASP A 47 0.46 -5.74 -1.68
C ASP A 47 -0.24 -4.97 -0.54
N ILE A 48 -0.05 -3.65 -0.46
CA ILE A 48 -0.79 -2.78 0.47
C ILE A 48 -2.31 -2.85 0.21
N GLN A 49 -2.75 -2.81 -1.06
CA GLN A 49 -4.17 -2.92 -1.41
C GLN A 49 -4.77 -4.27 -0.98
N LYS A 50 -4.01 -5.34 -1.13
CA LYS A 50 -4.41 -6.69 -0.70
C LYS A 50 -4.57 -6.76 0.82
N ASP A 51 -3.66 -6.18 1.57
CA ASP A 51 -3.72 -6.13 3.03
C ASP A 51 -4.90 -5.28 3.53
N LEU A 52 -5.14 -4.12 2.92
CA LEU A 52 -6.31 -3.29 3.23
C LEU A 52 -7.64 -4.03 2.96
N THR A 53 -7.70 -4.79 1.87
CA THR A 53 -8.89 -5.60 1.53
C THR A 53 -9.12 -6.68 2.58
N ARG A 54 -8.06 -7.35 3.04
CA ARG A 54 -8.13 -8.35 4.10
C ARG A 54 -8.61 -7.73 5.41
N ILE A 55 -8.04 -6.59 5.81
CA ILE A 55 -8.44 -5.87 7.03
C ILE A 55 -9.93 -5.50 6.97
N ASN A 56 -10.41 -4.95 5.86
CA ASN A 56 -11.81 -4.59 5.67
C ASN A 56 -12.74 -5.82 5.79
N SER A 57 -12.35 -6.95 5.19
CA SER A 57 -13.11 -8.20 5.32
C SER A 57 -13.21 -8.67 6.78
N THR A 58 -12.10 -8.66 7.51
CA THR A 58 -12.06 -9.04 8.93
C THR A 58 -12.94 -8.11 9.77
N LEU A 59 -12.86 -6.80 9.54
CA LEU A 59 -13.70 -5.82 10.24
C LEU A 59 -15.19 -6.07 10.01
N LYS A 60 -15.62 -6.37 8.78
CA LYS A 60 -17.02 -6.70 8.50
C LYS A 60 -17.52 -7.90 9.30
N VAL A 61 -16.70 -8.96 9.40
CA VAL A 61 -17.04 -10.15 10.17
C VAL A 61 -17.13 -9.81 11.66
N ILE A 62 -16.17 -9.06 12.20
CA ILE A 62 -16.18 -8.65 13.61
C ILE A 62 -17.40 -7.79 13.92
N ILE A 63 -17.68 -6.77 13.11
CA ILE A 63 -18.84 -5.88 13.30
C ILE A 63 -20.14 -6.68 13.26
N GLY A 64 -20.31 -7.57 12.28
CA GLY A 64 -21.47 -8.46 12.21
C GLY A 64 -21.61 -9.32 13.46
N GLY A 65 -20.51 -9.95 13.89
CA GLY A 65 -20.47 -10.75 15.11
C GLY A 65 -20.87 -9.93 16.35
N VAL A 66 -20.26 -8.76 16.55
CA VAL A 66 -20.56 -7.88 17.68
C VAL A 66 -22.03 -7.48 17.69
N LEU A 67 -22.59 -7.04 16.55
CA LEU A 67 -24.00 -6.65 16.48
C LEU A 67 -24.94 -7.81 16.82
N THR A 68 -24.66 -9.02 16.33
CA THR A 68 -25.48 -10.20 16.64
C THR A 68 -25.43 -10.57 18.13
N VAL A 69 -24.24 -10.53 18.74
CA VAL A 69 -24.06 -10.80 20.17
C VAL A 69 -24.76 -9.73 21.01
N SER A 70 -24.59 -8.45 20.68
CA SER A 70 -25.27 -7.34 21.37
C SER A 70 -26.79 -7.48 21.29
N ALA A 71 -27.35 -7.80 20.12
CA ALA A 71 -28.78 -8.02 19.97
C ALA A 71 -29.29 -9.19 20.83
N ALA A 72 -28.56 -10.31 20.85
CA ALA A 72 -28.93 -11.47 21.67
C ALA A 72 -28.92 -11.13 23.17
N ILE A 73 -27.91 -10.38 23.63
CA ILE A 73 -27.81 -9.92 25.02
C ILE A 73 -28.99 -9.01 25.37
N ILE A 74 -29.33 -8.06 24.49
CA ILE A 74 -30.46 -7.13 24.72
C ILE A 74 -31.76 -7.92 24.88
N VAL A 75 -32.01 -8.91 24.01
CA VAL A 75 -33.20 -9.77 24.10
C VAL A 75 -33.24 -10.53 25.42
N LEU A 76 -32.10 -11.10 25.85
CA LEU A 76 -32.00 -11.83 27.10
C LEU A 76 -32.28 -10.94 28.32
N LEU A 77 -31.78 -9.70 28.30
CA LEU A 77 -32.04 -8.72 29.36
C LEU A 77 -33.52 -8.33 29.42
N ILE A 78 -34.20 -8.18 28.28
CA ILE A 78 -35.64 -7.92 28.23
C ILE A 78 -36.43 -9.08 28.84
N GLN A 79 -36.12 -10.32 28.45
CA GLN A 79 -36.78 -11.51 28.97
C GLN A 79 -36.61 -11.65 30.49
N LEU A 80 -35.40 -11.39 30.99
CA LEU A 80 -35.12 -11.42 32.43
C LEU A 80 -35.92 -10.35 33.18
N ASN A 81 -36.00 -9.13 32.65
CA ASN A 81 -36.78 -8.06 33.27
C ASN A 81 -38.29 -8.38 33.32
N GLN A 82 -38.84 -8.96 32.25
CA GLN A 82 -40.24 -9.38 32.22
C GLN A 82 -40.53 -10.50 33.23
N ASN A 83 -39.63 -11.48 33.36
CA ASN A 83 -39.78 -12.57 34.33
C ASN A 83 -39.81 -12.04 35.77
N ILE A 84 -38.88 -11.15 36.13
CA ILE A 84 -38.85 -10.52 37.47
C ILE A 84 -40.14 -9.73 37.74
N SER A 85 -40.64 -8.98 36.75
CA SER A 85 -41.88 -8.21 36.91
C SER A 85 -43.14 -9.07 37.04
N SER A 86 -43.07 -10.36 36.67
CA SER A 86 -44.20 -11.29 36.75
C SER A 86 -44.24 -12.12 38.03
N LEU A 87 -43.17 -12.04 38.85
CA LEU A 87 -43.07 -12.62 40.20
C LEU A 87 -43.71 -11.69 41.24
#